data_AF-A0A962U7N9-F1
#
_entry.id   AF-A0A962U7N9-F1
#
_cell.length_a   1.000
_cell.length_b   1.000
_cell.length_c   1.000
_cell.angle_alpha   90.00
_cell.angle_beta   90.00
_cell.angle_gamma   90.00
#
_symmetry.space_group_name_H-M   'P 1'
#
loop_
_entity.id
_entity.type
_entity.pdbx_description
1 polymer ?
#
loop_
_entity_poly.entity_id
_entity_poly.type
_entity_poly.pdbx_seq_one_letter_code
_entity_poly.pdbx_strand_id
1 'polypeptide(L)' 'MNGFSSDEERQILEAPPRGTWAIILVIGVAMLLGWLYFFFGLFMSHGPVA' A
#
# COMPACT_ATOMS: atom_id res chain seq x y z
N MET A 1 -13.17 -20.28 28.41
CA MET A 1 -13.34 -20.52 26.96
C MET A 1 -14.11 -19.34 26.42
N ASN A 2 -13.46 -18.50 25.61
CA ASN A 2 -14.05 -17.30 25.04
C ASN A 2 -15.16 -17.71 24.06
N GLY A 3 -16.41 -17.43 24.41
CA GLY A 3 -17.59 -17.83 23.65
C GLY A 3 -17.85 -16.90 22.48
N PHE A 4 -17.00 -16.93 21.46
CA PHE A 4 -17.43 -16.51 20.13
C PHE A 4 -18.34 -17.61 19.58
N SER A 5 -19.54 -17.24 19.12
CA SER A 5 -20.35 -18.20 18.38
C SER A 5 -19.61 -18.60 17.10
N SER A 6 -19.72 -19.85 16.66
CA SER A 6 -19.04 -20.36 15.46
C SER A 6 -19.27 -19.53 14.20
N ASP A 7 -20.36 -18.75 14.18
CA ASP A 7 -20.75 -17.88 13.07
C ASP A 7 -20.01 -16.54 13.09
N GLU A 8 -19.74 -15.97 14.28
CA GLU A 8 -18.90 -14.76 14.42
C GLU A 8 -17.45 -15.02 14.00
N GLU A 9 -16.91 -16.18 14.36
CA GLU A 9 -15.54 -16.56 13.98
C GLU A 9 -15.41 -16.69 12.46
N ARG A 10 -16.39 -17.32 11.81
CA ARG A 10 -16.47 -17.38 10.34
C ARG A 10 -16.54 -16.00 9.70
N GLN A 11 -17.35 -15.11 10.26
CA GLN A 11 -17.48 -13.74 9.75
C GLN A 11 -16.17 -12.94 9.84
N ILE A 12 -15.40 -13.13 10.92
CA ILE A 12 -14.08 -12.49 11.08
C ILE A 12 -13.07 -13.08 10.09
N LEU A 13 -13.11 -14.40 9.87
CA LEU A 13 -12.21 -15.09 8.93
C LEU A 13 -12.50 -14.74 7.46
N GLU A 14 -13.77 -14.52 7.12
CA GLU A 14 -14.20 -14.10 5.77
C GLU A 14 -14.09 -12.59 5.56
N ALA A 15 -13.82 -11.82 6.62
CA ALA A 15 -13.68 -10.38 6.51
C ALA A 15 -12.49 -10.03 5.59
N PRO A 16 -12.71 -9.23 4.53
CA PRO A 16 -11.63 -8.88 3.62
C PRO A 16 -10.56 -8.05 4.35
N PRO A 17 -9.26 -8.23 4.02
CA PRO A 17 -8.16 -7.57 4.72
C PRO A 17 -8.02 -6.09 4.29
N ARG A 18 -9.04 -5.28 4.58
CA ARG A 18 -9.15 -3.86 4.15
C ARG A 18 -7.94 -3.02 4.58
N GLY A 19 -7.40 -3.28 5.77
CA GLY A 19 -6.20 -2.60 6.27
C GLY A 19 -4.96 -2.88 5.41
N THR A 20 -4.74 -4.14 5.04
CA THR A 20 -3.65 -4.52 4.14
C THR A 20 -3.77 -3.82 2.78
N TRP A 21 -4.97 -3.79 2.20
CA TRP A 21 -5.23 -3.08 0.95
C TRP A 21 -4.95 -1.57 1.05
N ALA A 22 -5.36 -0.93 2.14
CA ALA A 22 -5.07 0.47 2.38
C ALA A 22 -3.56 0.74 2.45
N ILE A 23 -2.80 -0.11 3.15
CA ILE A 23 -1.34 0.02 3.25
C ILE A 23 -0.68 -0.15 1.89
N ILE A 24 -1.06 -1.19 1.13
CA ILE A 24 -0.54 -1.43 -0.22
C ILE A 24 -0.79 -0.22 -1.12
N LEU A 25 -1.98 0.35 -1.07
CA LEU A 25 -2.33 1.52 -1.89
C LEU A 25 -1.49 2.75 -1.50
N VAL A 26 -1.34 3.02 -0.21
CA VAL A 26 -0.52 4.15 0.27
C VAL A 26 0.94 4.00 -0.16
N ILE A 27 1.52 2.81 0.03
CA ILE A 27 2.91 2.56 -0.36
C ILE A 27 3.08 2.65 -1.88
N GLY A 28 2.14 2.07 -2.65
CA GLY A 28 2.18 2.12 -4.11
C GLY A 28 2.13 3.54 -4.66
N VAL A 29 1.25 4.39 -4.11
CA VAL A 29 1.16 5.80 -4.46
C VAL A 29 2.45 6.54 -4.07
N ALA A 30 2.98 6.31 -2.87
CA ALA A 30 4.23 6.93 -2.42
C ALA A 30 5.41 6.56 -3.32
N MET A 31 5.54 5.28 -3.72
CA MET A 31 6.57 4.84 -4.65
C MET A 31 6.41 5.49 -6.03
N LEU A 32 5.19 5.55 -6.56
CA LEU A 32 4.93 6.18 -7.86
C LEU A 32 5.30 7.67 -7.84
N LEU A 33 4.86 8.40 -6.80
CA LEU A 33 5.18 9.81 -6.64
C LEU A 33 6.68 10.05 -6.45
N GLY A 34 7.35 9.22 -5.63
CA GLY A 34 8.79 9.27 -5.45
C GLY A 34 9.54 9.03 -6.77
N TRP A 35 9.14 8.01 -7.52
CA TRP A 35 9.73 7.71 -8.83
C TRP A 35 9.56 8.87 -9.82
N LEU A 36 8.34 9.44 -9.92
CA LEU A 36 8.09 10.60 -10.77
C LEU A 36 8.93 11.81 -10.37
N TYR A 37 9.04 12.08 -9.07
CA TYR A 37 9.88 13.16 -8.56
C TYR A 37 11.36 12.96 -8.91
N PHE A 38 11.90 11.76 -8.67
CA PHE A 38 13.29 11.46 -9.01
C PHE A 38 13.54 11.56 -10.52
N PHE A 39 12.63 11.03 -11.34
CA PHE A 39 12.80 11.01 -12.79
C PHE A 39 12.65 12.40 -13.42
N PHE A 40 11.54 13.10 -13.16
CA PHE A 40 11.26 14.39 -13.78
C PHE A 40 11.88 15.56 -13.02
N GLY A 41 11.88 15.50 -11.69
CA GLY A 41 12.36 16.60 -10.84
C GLY A 41 13.88 16.65 -10.71
N LEU A 42 14.56 15.49 -10.69
CA LEU A 42 16.02 15.42 -10.50
C LEU A 42 16.77 14.92 -11.75
N PHE A 43 16.36 13.80 -12.34
CA PHE A 43 17.15 13.17 -13.39
C PHE A 43 17.09 13.95 -14.72
N MET A 44 15.89 14.30 -15.20
CA MET A 44 15.77 15.09 -16.43
C MET A 44 16.23 16.55 -16.29
N SER A 45 16.15 17.13 -15.09
CA SER A 45 16.57 18.51 -14.85
C SER A 45 18.09 18.69 -14.82
N HIS A 46 18.86 17.67 -14.43
CA HIS A 46 20.33 17.74 -14.35
C HIS A 46 21.06 17.17 -15.57
N GLY A 47 20.35 16.54 -16.52
CA GLY A 47 20.93 15.96 -17.74
C GLY A 47 21.85 14.75 -17.47
N PRO A 48 22.26 13.98 -18.50
CA PRO A 48 23.28 12.94 -18.32
C PRO A 48 24.57 13.61 -17.80
N VAL A 49 25.10 13.08 -16.69
CA VAL A 49 26.42 13.45 -16.20
C VAL A 49 27.42 13.17 -17.32
N ALA A 50 28.01 14.23 -17.88
CA ALA A 50 29.13 14.15 -18.81
C ALA A 50 30.44 13.88 -18.06
#